data_AF-A0A7K0NJL3-F1
#
_entry.id   AF-A0A7K0NJL3-F1
#
_cell.length_a   1.000
_cell.length_b   1.000
_cell.length_c   1.000
_cell.angle_alpha   90.00
_cell.angle_beta   90.00
_cell.angle_gamma   90.00
#
_symmetry.space_group_name_H-M   'P 1'
#
loop_
_entity.id
_entity.type
_entity.pdbx_description
1 polymer ?
#
loop_
_entity_poly.entity_id
_entity_poly.type
_entity_poly.pdbx_seq_one_letter_code
_entity_poly.pdbx_strand_id
1 'polypeptide(L)'
;MARDITITNRELSPFEKLVLGLLCEGKTNSAIARETNHTEKVIENTISRSAKAFGITSDTETNIRVLLALAFRTHYGDAAFDKLGVPCAHLEINGEGQAICNREVH
;
A
#
# COMPACT_ATOMS: atom_id res chain seq x y z
N MET A 1 -8.87 18.84 10.17
CA MET A 1 -7.65 19.23 9.42
C MET A 1 -7.30 18.07 8.50
N ALA A 2 -7.28 18.29 7.19
CA ALA A 2 -6.78 17.29 6.26
C ALA A 2 -5.26 17.18 6.46
N ARG A 3 -4.78 15.99 6.84
CA ARG A 3 -3.34 15.72 6.89
C ARG A 3 -2.84 15.60 5.46
N ASP A 4 -1.82 16.38 5.13
CA ASP A 4 -1.15 16.35 3.83
C ASP A 4 -0.38 15.03 3.74
N ILE A 5 -1.00 13.98 3.18
CA ILE A 5 -0.33 12.75 2.83
C ILE A 5 0.33 13.04 1.49
N THR A 6 1.60 13.46 1.52
CA THR A 6 2.32 13.80 0.30
C THR A 6 2.45 12.58 -0.59
N ILE A 7 2.36 12.85 -1.90
CA ILE A 7 2.72 11.91 -2.96
C ILE A 7 4.13 11.39 -2.65
N THR A 8 4.23 10.09 -2.37
CA THR A 8 5.45 9.40 -1.86
C THR A 8 6.76 10.13 -2.23
N ASN A 9 7.52 10.58 -1.23
CA ASN A 9 8.75 11.35 -1.43
C ASN A 9 9.90 10.55 -2.08
N ARG A 10 9.76 9.22 -2.21
CA ARG A 10 10.68 8.31 -2.91
C ARG A 10 9.98 7.03 -3.32
N GLU A 11 10.51 6.34 -4.32
CA GLU A 11 10.01 5.00 -4.66
C GLU A 11 10.31 3.98 -3.55
N LEU A 12 9.34 3.11 -3.27
CA LEU A 12 9.50 1.98 -2.36
C LEU A 12 10.26 0.83 -3.02
N SER A 13 11.18 0.22 -2.27
CA SER A 13 11.86 -1.01 -2.71
C SER A 13 10.88 -2.19 -2.86
N PRO A 14 11.23 -3.24 -3.64
CA PRO A 14 10.41 -4.44 -3.77
C PRO A 14 10.07 -5.08 -2.42
N PHE A 15 11.01 -5.08 -1.48
CA PHE A 15 10.79 -5.62 -0.13
C PHE A 15 9.82 -4.74 0.69
N GLU A 16 9.92 -3.42 0.59
CA GLU A 16 8.95 -2.51 1.21
C GLU A 16 7.54 -2.73 0.63
N LYS A 17 7.40 -2.83 -0.69
CA LYS A 17 6.11 -3.12 -1.34
C LYS A 17 5.51 -4.45 -0.86
N LEU A 18 6.34 -5.51 -0.73
CA LEU A 18 5.91 -6.81 -0.20
C LEU A 18 5.40 -6.70 1.24
N VAL A 19 6.18 -6.07 2.13
CA VAL A 19 5.81 -5.90 3.54
C VAL A 19 4.52 -5.08 3.67
N LEU A 20 4.37 -4.01 2.89
CA LEU A 20 3.16 -3.18 2.93
C LEU A 20 1.94 -3.87 2.33
N GLY A 21 2.11 -4.72 1.31
CA GLY A 21 1.04 -5.57 0.80
C GLY A 21 0.49 -6.50 1.88
N LEU A 22 1.37 -7.21 2.60
CA LEU A 22 0.99 -8.08 3.72
C LEU A 22 0.39 -7.30 4.90
N LEU A 23 0.89 -6.08 5.16
CA LEU A 23 0.31 -5.17 6.14
C LEU A 23 -1.14 -4.78 5.76
N CYS A 24 -1.41 -4.54 4.48
CA CYS A 24 -2.75 -4.24 3.97
C CYS A 24 -3.70 -5.43 4.08
N GLU A 25 -3.19 -6.66 4.05
CA GLU A 25 -3.97 -7.87 4.38
C GLU A 25 -4.31 -7.98 5.88
N GLY A 26 -3.80 -7.06 6.73
CA GLY A 26 -4.06 -7.04 8.17
C GLY A 26 -3.11 -7.90 9.00
N LYS A 27 -2.03 -8.43 8.42
CA LYS A 27 -1.08 -9.32 9.11
C LYS A 27 -0.26 -8.58 10.16
N THR A 28 -0.03 -9.22 11.32
CA THR A 28 0.85 -8.69 12.38
C THR A 28 2.32 -8.69 11.97
N ASN A 29 3.19 -7.97 12.69
CA ASN A 29 4.63 -7.98 12.43
C ASN A 29 5.21 -9.39 12.50
N SER A 30 4.78 -10.19 13.47
CA SER A 30 5.16 -11.60 13.63
C SER A 30 4.71 -12.48 12.46
N ALA A 31 3.50 -12.29 11.94
CA ALA A 31 3.00 -13.03 10.78
C ALA A 31 3.80 -12.68 9.51
N ILE A 32 4.03 -11.39 9.27
CA ILE A 32 4.83 -10.90 8.13
C ILE A 32 6.27 -11.42 8.23
N ALA A 33 6.88 -11.34 9.43
CA ALA A 33 8.23 -11.84 9.69
C ALA A 33 8.35 -13.33 9.35
N ARG A 34 7.38 -14.14 9.79
CA ARG A 34 7.34 -15.58 9.47
C ARG A 34 7.19 -15.85 7.98
N GLU A 35 6.33 -15.13 7.29
CA GLU A 35 6.05 -15.32 5.85
C GLU A 35 7.20 -14.85 4.95
N THR A 36 7.90 -13.79 5.37
CA THR A 36 9.06 -13.25 4.65
C THR A 36 10.38 -13.88 5.10
N ASN A 37 10.35 -14.81 6.06
CA ASN A 37 11.52 -15.43 6.66
C ASN A 37 12.53 -14.41 7.23
N HIS A 38 12.03 -13.38 7.91
CA HIS A 38 12.80 -12.30 8.52
C HIS A 38 12.43 -12.14 10.01
N THR A 39 13.13 -11.27 10.74
CA THR A 39 12.79 -10.99 12.14
C THR A 39 11.74 -9.90 12.27
N GLU A 40 10.97 -9.91 13.37
CA GLU A 40 9.98 -8.85 13.65
C GLU A 40 10.61 -7.46 13.66
N LYS A 41 11.86 -7.34 14.12
CA LYS A 41 12.57 -6.06 14.14
C LYS A 41 12.84 -5.54 12.72
N VAL A 42 13.14 -6.42 11.77
CA VAL A 42 13.31 -6.03 10.36
C VAL A 42 11.99 -5.51 9.79
N ILE A 43 10.87 -6.14 10.13
CA ILE A 43 9.53 -5.70 9.69
C ILE A 43 9.18 -4.34 10.30
N GLU A 44 9.37 -4.15 11.61
CA GLU A 44 9.15 -2.88 12.29
C GLU A 44 9.96 -1.74 11.64
N ASN A 45 11.26 -1.95 11.46
CA ASN A 45 12.14 -0.98 10.83
C ASN A 45 11.71 -0.66 9.38
N THR A 46 11.21 -1.65 8.65
CA THR A 46 10.72 -1.47 7.28
C THR A 46 9.45 -0.63 7.26
N ILE A 47 8.48 -0.93 8.12
CA ILE A 47 7.25 -0.12 8.29
C ILE A 47 7.60 1.32 8.65
N SER A 48 8.53 1.54 9.60
CA SER A 48 8.95 2.89 9.98
C SER A 48 9.63 3.65 8.84
N ARG A 49 10.47 2.99 8.02
CA ARG A 49 11.10 3.61 6.85
C ARG A 49 10.11 3.93 5.74
N SER A 50 9.13 3.05 5.53
CA SER A 50 8.08 3.27 4.54
C SER A 50 7.13 4.40 4.97
N ALA A 51 6.76 4.49 6.25
CA ALA A 51 5.97 5.60 6.78
C ALA A 51 6.63 6.96 6.50
N LYS A 52 7.95 7.07 6.71
CA LYS A 52 8.73 8.27 6.36
C LYS A 52 8.70 8.58 4.86
N ALA A 53 8.64 7.58 3.98
CA ALA A 53 8.55 7.79 2.55
C ALA A 53 7.22 8.45 2.13
N PHE A 54 6.14 8.23 2.89
CA PHE A 54 4.84 8.89 2.70
C PHE A 54 4.65 10.15 3.55
N GLY A 55 5.71 10.66 4.18
CA GLY A 55 5.61 11.83 5.07
C GLY A 55 4.80 11.58 6.36
N ILE A 56 4.51 10.32 6.70
CA ILE A 56 3.69 9.98 7.86
C ILE A 56 4.56 10.09 9.13
N THR A 57 4.18 11.02 10.00
CA THR A 57 4.76 11.16 11.34
C THR A 57 3.98 10.32 12.35
N SER A 58 4.71 9.73 13.29
CA SER A 58 4.14 9.00 14.43
C SER A 58 3.69 10.00 15.51
N ASP A 59 2.40 10.04 15.82
CA ASP A 59 1.87 10.71 17.01
C ASP A 59 1.16 9.72 17.94
N THR A 60 0.90 10.11 19.17
CA THR A 60 0.33 9.23 20.21
C THR A 60 -1.13 8.84 19.98
N GLU A 61 -1.84 9.53 19.08
CA GLU A 61 -3.27 9.31 18.85
C GLU A 61 -3.54 8.49 17.59
N THR A 62 -2.59 8.43 16.66
CA THR A 62 -2.82 7.89 15.32
C THR A 62 -2.09 6.59 15.06
N ASN A 63 -2.83 5.55 14.64
CA ASN A 63 -2.24 4.27 14.26
C ASN A 63 -1.56 4.39 12.88
N ILE A 64 -0.24 4.47 12.90
CA ILE A 64 0.62 4.58 11.70
C ILE A 64 0.30 3.49 10.68
N ARG A 65 -0.03 2.26 11.10
CA ARG A 65 -0.31 1.16 10.17
C ARG A 65 -1.56 1.44 9.34
N VAL A 66 -2.58 2.07 9.92
CA VAL A 66 -3.80 2.43 9.20
C VAL A 66 -3.50 3.50 8.16
N LEU A 67 -2.80 4.57 8.55
CA LEU A 67 -2.40 5.63 7.61
C LEU A 67 -1.50 5.10 6.50
N LEU A 68 -0.55 4.23 6.85
CA LEU A 68 0.38 3.65 5.89
C LEU A 68 -0.32 2.71 4.91
N ALA A 69 -1.29 1.92 5.37
CA ALA A 69 -2.11 1.08 4.49
C ALA A 69 -2.92 1.94 3.51
N LEU A 70 -3.55 3.01 3.99
CA LEU A 70 -4.29 3.95 3.16
C LEU A 70 -3.39 4.61 2.10
N ALA A 71 -2.24 5.15 2.53
CA ALA A 71 -1.28 5.78 1.62
C ALA A 71 -0.76 4.79 0.58
N PHE A 72 -0.35 3.59 0.99
CA PHE A 72 0.14 2.56 0.10
C PHE A 72 -0.91 2.15 -0.95
N ARG A 73 -2.16 1.94 -0.54
CA ARG A 73 -3.27 1.58 -1.46
C ARG A 73 -3.62 2.68 -2.44
N THR A 74 -3.63 3.94 -1.99
CA THR A 74 -3.85 5.09 -2.88
C THR A 74 -2.75 5.17 -3.95
N HIS A 75 -1.50 4.94 -3.56
CA HIS A 75 -0.36 5.05 -4.48
C HIS A 75 -0.20 3.85 -5.42
N TYR A 76 -0.27 2.63 -4.90
CA TYR A 76 0.05 1.41 -5.65
C TYR A 76 -1.18 0.59 -6.06
N GLY A 77 -2.38 1.03 -5.69
CA GLY A 77 -3.58 0.20 -5.80
C GLY A 77 -3.68 -0.80 -4.67
N ASP A 78 -4.79 -1.53 -4.64
CA ASP A 78 -5.05 -2.53 -3.62
C ASP A 78 -5.25 -3.90 -4.27
N ALA A 79 -4.21 -4.73 -4.19
CA ALA A 79 -4.20 -6.08 -4.75
C ALA A 79 -5.30 -6.98 -4.17
N ALA A 80 -5.93 -6.61 -3.04
CA ALA A 80 -7.10 -7.32 -2.55
C ALA A 80 -8.31 -7.17 -3.49
N PHE A 81 -8.47 -6.01 -4.15
CA PHE A 81 -9.51 -5.82 -5.16
C PHE A 81 -9.21 -6.64 -6.42
N ASP A 82 -7.94 -6.74 -6.82
CA ASP A 82 -7.53 -7.60 -7.95
C ASP A 82 -7.89 -9.07 -7.67
N LYS A 83 -7.69 -9.55 -6.43
CA LYS A 83 -8.04 -10.91 -6.00
C LYS A 83 -9.55 -11.17 -5.93
N LEU A 84 -10.36 -10.14 -5.71
CA LEU A 84 -11.83 -10.22 -5.69
C LEU A 84 -12.43 -10.37 -7.10
N GLY A 85 -11.62 -10.18 -8.16
CA GLY A 85 -12.10 -10.23 -9.55
C GLY A 85 -13.13 -9.14 -9.86
N VAL A 86 -13.26 -8.14 -9.00
CA VAL A 86 -14.19 -7.02 -9.21
C VAL A 86 -13.56 -6.04 -10.18
N PRO A 87 -14.31 -5.58 -11.19
CA PRO A 87 -13.80 -4.58 -12.11
C PRO A 87 -13.44 -3.31 -11.35
N CYS A 88 -12.26 -2.76 -11.60
CA CYS A 88 -11.86 -1.49 -10.99
C CYS A 88 -12.82 -0.38 -11.43
N ALA A 89 -13.01 0.66 -10.61
CA ALA A 89 -13.92 1.76 -10.93
C ALA A 89 -13.55 2.54 -12.21
N HIS A 90 -12.34 2.34 -12.73
CA HIS A 90 -11.84 2.93 -13.98
C HIS A 90 -12.00 1.99 -15.19
N LEU A 91 -12.68 0.85 -15.02
CA LEU A 91 -12.97 -0.05 -16.12
C LEU A 91 -14.00 0.60 -17.04
N GLU A 92 -13.58 0.88 -18.26
CA GLU A 92 -14.46 1.30 -19.34
C GLU A 92 -14.41 0.28 -20.48
N ILE A 93 -15.51 0.15 -21.21
CA ILE A 93 -15.54 -0.61 -22.46
C ILE A 93 -15.33 0.40 -23.59
N ASN A 94 -14.24 0.26 -24.34
CA ASN A 94 -13.99 1.12 -25.49
C ASN A 94 -15.01 0.84 -26.62
N GLY A 95 -15.03 1.69 -27.66
CA GLY A 95 -15.94 1.53 -28.80
C GLY A 95 -15.75 0.23 -29.61
N GLU A 96 -14.69 -0.53 -29.34
CA GLU A 96 -14.36 -1.83 -29.97
C GLU A 96 -14.76 -3.02 -29.07
N GLY A 97 -15.37 -2.77 -27.91
CA GLY A 97 -15.81 -3.82 -26.97
C GLY A 97 -14.70 -4.36 -26.05
N GLN A 98 -13.54 -3.70 -25.99
CA GLN A 98 -12.43 -4.10 -25.14
C GLN A 98 -12.49 -3.41 -23.77
N ALA A 99 -12.19 -4.18 -22.73
CA ALA A 99 -12.03 -3.68 -21.37
C ALA A 99 -10.73 -2.87 -21.25
N ILE A 100 -10.84 -1.57 -21.01
CA ILE A 100 -9.71 -0.65 -20.79
C ILE A 100 -9.73 -0.11 -19.36
N CYS A 101 -8.55 0.03 -18.74
CA CYS A 101 -8.40 0.68 -17.45
C CYS A 101 -7.95 2.13 -17.67
N ASN A 102 -8.80 3.10 -17.37
CA ASN A 102 -8.50 4.51 -17.62
C ASN A 102 -7.42 5.10 -16.67
N ARG A 103 -6.83 4.28 -15.80
CA ARG A 103 -5.66 4.63 -14.97
C ARG A 103 -4.35 4.59 -15.76
N GLU A 104 -4.29 3.85 -16.87
CA GLU A 104 -3.08 3.62 -17.67
C GLU A 104 -3.05 4.44 -18.99
N VAL A 105 -4.05 5.29 -19.24
CA VAL A 105 -4.06 6.15 -20.42
C VAL A 105 -3.12 7.33 -20.17
N HIS A 106 -1.88 7.19 -20.65
CA HIS A 106 -0.88 8.24 -20.76
C HIS A 106 -0.78 8.70 -22.21
#